data_AF-A0A518AQP0-F1
#
_entry.id   AF-A0A518AQP0-F1
#
_cell.length_a   1.000
_cell.length_b   1.000
_cell.length_c   1.000
_cell.angle_alpha   90.00
_cell.angle_beta   90.00
_cell.angle_gamma   90.00
#
_symmetry.space_group_name_H-M   'P 1'
#
loop_
_entity.id
_entity.type
_entity.pdbx_description
1 polymer ?
#
loop_
_entity_poly.entity_id
_entity_poly.type
_entity_poly.pdbx_seq_one_letter_code
_entity_poly.pdbx_strand_id
1 'polypeptide(L)'
;MHNRPLYWALLLLSATALNHVWLRSCTAAPAAFWFSTDATLPGTPGVPEFTSAVGIPRTLHIWAQPNTLTSGDWNASTNPFLKFQNVSLDIVSPESTFDIDPDSIVVYNPTYASGEDRFSNVGDSSTGLTESDGSALGSYDDLPIGFSKGLLDLQGFSMPANYAQGFGVTCDASDSYCGTTDSGSPAWLFASFAVTPTSDTGSVEFWMQIGRNGINGVDASDALLGSGTIEVQFGIDTEGFAPFDYDAEYDRKLTLANDDSDVTLLLAGPGDYNADGAVDELDYAVWKKDFGTNSYDADGNGDGIVSLADYTIWRDNLDATSTGALASLNVSQVPEPSTFAMLAGFTTLAWNLSSSSRARHSSNCE
;
A
#
# COMPACT_ATOMS: atom_id res chain seq x y z
N MET A 1 -57.11 63.94 -16.19
CA MET A 1 -56.25 64.86 -15.43
C MET A 1 -55.48 64.03 -14.40
N HIS A 2 -54.14 64.14 -14.44
CA HIS A 2 -53.18 63.87 -13.36
C HIS A 2 -53.07 62.41 -12.85
N ASN A 3 -51.99 61.71 -13.22
CA ASN A 3 -50.66 61.66 -12.54
C ASN A 3 -50.71 60.76 -11.30
N ARG A 4 -49.79 59.84 -10.96
CA ARG A 4 -48.51 59.30 -11.49
C ARG A 4 -48.01 58.26 -10.40
N PRO A 5 -46.79 57.71 -10.37
CA PRO A 5 -46.44 56.34 -10.75
C PRO A 5 -45.65 55.58 -9.65
N LEU A 6 -45.01 54.45 -9.98
CA LEU A 6 -43.64 53.98 -9.60
C LEU A 6 -43.60 52.43 -9.67
N TYR A 7 -42.57 51.69 -10.07
CA TYR A 7 -41.44 51.80 -11.02
C TYR A 7 -40.60 50.51 -10.77
N TRP A 8 -40.05 49.89 -11.83
CA TRP A 8 -39.07 48.76 -11.85
C TRP A 8 -39.61 47.37 -11.41
N ALA A 9 -39.25 46.23 -12.02
CA ALA A 9 -37.95 45.83 -12.58
C ALA A 9 -38.05 44.78 -13.70
N LEU A 10 -36.95 44.69 -14.46
CA LEU A 10 -36.63 43.77 -15.54
C LEU A 10 -36.90 42.29 -15.22
N LEU A 11 -37.53 41.59 -16.16
CA LEU A 11 -37.42 40.14 -16.32
C LEU A 11 -36.46 39.87 -17.49
N LEU A 12 -35.23 39.45 -17.18
CA LEU A 12 -34.27 38.97 -18.17
C LEU A 12 -34.11 37.46 -18.05
N LEU A 13 -34.05 36.88 -19.25
CA LEU A 13 -34.00 35.49 -19.70
C LEU A 13 -33.36 34.43 -18.78
N SER A 14 -34.04 33.28 -18.84
CA SER A 14 -33.57 31.93 -18.52
C SER A 14 -32.22 31.57 -19.12
N ALA A 15 -31.32 31.08 -18.27
CA ALA A 15 -30.27 30.14 -18.63
C ALA A 15 -30.30 28.99 -17.61
N THR A 16 -31.10 27.96 -17.88
CA THR A 16 -30.97 26.65 -17.24
C THR A 16 -29.76 25.96 -17.84
N ALA A 17 -28.58 26.23 -17.29
CA ALA A 17 -27.49 25.27 -17.27
C ALA A 17 -27.52 24.64 -15.87
N LEU A 18 -28.05 23.43 -15.78
CA LEU A 18 -27.92 22.57 -14.61
C LEU A 18 -26.43 22.20 -14.47
N ASN A 19 -25.67 23.09 -13.85
CA ASN A 19 -24.42 22.71 -13.20
C ASN A 19 -24.82 21.96 -11.93
N HIS A 20 -24.97 20.63 -12.03
CA HIS A 20 -24.75 19.75 -10.88
C HIS A 20 -23.26 19.76 -10.54
N VAL A 21 -22.76 20.91 -10.10
CA VAL A 21 -21.62 20.92 -9.20
C VAL A 21 -22.22 20.48 -7.88
N TRP A 22 -22.02 19.20 -7.57
CA TRP A 22 -22.24 18.67 -6.23
C TRP A 22 -21.38 19.51 -5.28
N LEU A 23 -21.97 20.55 -4.72
CA LEU A 23 -21.46 21.15 -3.50
C LEU A 23 -21.59 20.04 -2.46
N ARG A 24 -20.50 19.28 -2.25
CA ARG A 24 -20.36 18.33 -1.14
C ARG A 24 -20.67 19.12 0.13
N SER A 25 -21.86 18.92 0.68
CA SER A 25 -22.23 19.46 1.99
C SER A 25 -21.26 18.84 2.98
N CYS A 26 -20.47 19.64 3.70
CA CYS A 26 -19.72 19.32 4.91
C CYS A 26 -20.01 17.90 5.44
N THR A 27 -19.33 16.88 4.89
CA THR A 27 -19.41 15.53 5.43
C THR A 27 -18.54 15.48 6.68
N ALA A 28 -18.89 14.62 7.62
CA ALA A 28 -17.99 14.24 8.71
C ALA A 28 -16.60 13.91 8.14
N ALA A 29 -15.54 14.11 8.93
CA ALA A 29 -14.26 13.53 8.54
C ALA A 29 -14.45 12.00 8.39
N PRO A 30 -13.86 11.37 7.35
CA PRO A 30 -14.03 9.95 7.10
C PRO A 30 -13.50 9.12 8.27
N ALA A 31 -14.00 7.88 8.37
CA ALA A 31 -13.35 6.87 9.17
C ALA A 31 -11.98 6.57 8.55
N ALA A 32 -10.91 6.57 9.33
CA ALA A 32 -9.58 6.27 8.84
C ALA A 32 -9.13 4.89 9.32
N PHE A 33 -8.55 4.09 8.43
CA PHE A 33 -7.83 2.87 8.76
C PHE A 33 -6.46 2.93 8.13
N TRP A 34 -5.44 2.42 8.80
CA TRP A 34 -4.07 2.43 8.27
C TRP A 34 -3.22 1.35 8.91
N PHE A 35 -2.13 1.01 8.22
CA PHE A 35 -1.13 0.09 8.72
C PHE A 35 -0.09 0.77 9.60
N SER A 36 0.44 0.01 10.56
CA SER A 36 1.59 0.36 11.38
C SER A 36 2.41 -0.89 11.69
N THR A 37 3.70 -0.71 11.96
CA THR A 37 4.59 -1.74 12.50
C THR A 37 4.65 -1.70 14.03
N ASP A 38 3.96 -0.76 14.66
CA ASP A 38 3.89 -0.59 16.12
C ASP A 38 2.47 -0.85 16.64
N ALA A 39 2.35 -1.83 17.54
CA ALA A 39 1.09 -2.20 18.20
C ALA A 39 0.68 -1.25 19.33
N THR A 40 1.56 -0.33 19.73
CA THR A 40 1.40 0.55 20.89
C THR A 40 1.27 2.02 20.50
N LEU A 41 1.92 2.42 19.41
CA LEU A 41 1.87 3.76 18.87
C LEU A 41 1.07 3.76 17.55
N PRO A 42 -0.12 4.38 17.54
CA PRO A 42 -0.94 4.43 16.33
C PRO A 42 -0.27 5.21 15.20
N GLY A 43 0.59 6.19 15.50
CA GLY A 43 1.13 7.10 14.50
C GLY A 43 0.02 7.93 13.84
N THR A 44 0.17 8.17 12.54
CA THR A 44 -0.83 8.85 11.69
C THR A 44 -1.08 8.02 10.43
N PRO A 45 -2.26 8.15 9.80
CA PRO A 45 -2.50 7.56 8.48
C PRO A 45 -1.39 7.93 7.49
N GLY A 46 -0.90 6.94 6.78
CA GLY A 46 0.23 7.00 5.87
C GLY A 46 0.31 5.73 5.03
N VAL A 47 1.26 5.67 4.11
CA VAL A 47 1.64 4.46 3.37
C VAL A 47 3.01 4.01 3.92
N PRO A 48 3.05 3.22 5.00
CA PRO A 48 4.32 2.72 5.54
C PRO A 48 5.05 1.87 4.49
N GLU A 49 6.35 2.08 4.40
CA GLU A 49 7.28 1.25 3.64
C GLU A 49 8.34 0.74 4.61
N PHE A 50 8.64 -0.56 4.56
CA PHE A 50 9.71 -1.17 5.34
C PHE A 50 10.29 -2.39 4.64
N THR A 51 11.49 -2.79 5.01
CA THR A 51 12.15 -3.96 4.42
C THR A 51 11.93 -5.24 5.23
N SER A 52 11.99 -6.38 4.55
CA SER A 52 12.06 -7.67 5.20
C SER A 52 12.86 -8.67 4.38
N ALA A 53 13.71 -9.41 5.09
CA ALA A 53 14.42 -10.53 4.51
C ALA A 53 13.47 -11.72 4.27
N VAL A 54 13.80 -12.54 3.27
CA VAL A 54 13.10 -13.79 2.99
C VAL A 54 13.01 -14.69 4.23
N GLY A 55 11.81 -15.20 4.52
CA GLY A 55 11.55 -16.08 5.67
C GLY A 55 11.49 -15.38 7.03
N ILE A 56 11.69 -14.06 7.10
CA ILE A 56 11.54 -13.28 8.35
C ILE A 56 10.11 -12.72 8.43
N PRO A 57 9.33 -13.07 9.45
CA PRO A 57 7.98 -12.55 9.60
C PRO A 57 7.99 -11.09 10.07
N ARG A 58 7.13 -10.26 9.47
CA ARG A 58 6.84 -8.89 9.90
C ARG A 58 5.39 -8.78 10.32
N THR A 59 5.15 -8.27 11.52
CA THR A 59 3.78 -8.08 12.01
C THR A 59 3.27 -6.73 11.57
N LEU A 60 2.15 -6.74 10.87
CA LEU A 60 1.39 -5.56 10.50
C LEU A 60 0.23 -5.37 11.48
N HIS A 61 0.02 -4.13 11.87
CA HIS A 61 -1.04 -3.71 12.77
C HIS A 61 -1.98 -2.76 12.04
N ILE A 62 -3.29 -2.98 12.17
CA ILE A 62 -4.31 -2.11 11.61
C ILE A 62 -4.85 -1.23 12.72
N TRP A 63 -4.65 0.07 12.58
CA TRP A 63 -5.24 1.09 13.45
C TRP A 63 -6.45 1.72 12.79
N ALA A 64 -7.40 2.16 13.62
CA ALA A 64 -8.66 2.70 13.15
C ALA A 64 -9.09 3.94 13.94
N GLN A 65 -9.72 4.89 13.23
CA GLN A 65 -10.46 6.01 13.78
C GLN A 65 -11.85 6.05 13.13
N PRO A 66 -12.93 6.16 13.91
CA PRO A 66 -14.24 6.41 13.34
C PRO A 66 -14.39 7.83 12.81
N ASN A 67 -15.43 8.04 12.02
CA ASN A 67 -15.81 9.33 11.48
C ASN A 67 -16.09 10.33 12.61
N THR A 68 -15.83 11.62 12.39
CA THR A 68 -16.31 12.64 13.32
C THR A 68 -17.83 12.78 13.27
N LEU A 69 -18.44 13.30 14.33
CA LEU A 69 -19.89 13.49 14.38
C LEU A 69 -20.36 14.52 13.33
N THR A 70 -19.55 15.53 13.09
CA THR A 70 -19.79 16.61 12.13
C THR A 70 -18.51 16.93 11.37
N SER A 71 -18.61 17.71 10.30
CA SER A 71 -17.46 18.10 9.50
C SER A 71 -16.35 18.76 10.31
N GLY A 72 -15.10 18.43 10.00
CA GLY A 72 -13.90 19.02 10.58
C GLY A 72 -13.20 18.08 11.57
N ASP A 73 -12.11 18.60 12.14
CA ASP A 73 -11.21 17.84 13.00
C ASP A 73 -11.91 17.32 14.27
N TRP A 74 -11.37 16.23 14.78
CA TRP A 74 -11.83 15.67 16.04
C TRP A 74 -11.64 16.66 17.20
N ASN A 75 -12.67 16.74 18.05
CA ASN A 75 -12.59 17.39 19.35
C ASN A 75 -13.47 16.65 20.33
N ALA A 76 -12.89 16.16 21.43
CA ALA A 76 -13.60 15.38 22.45
C ALA A 76 -14.91 16.00 22.96
N SER A 77 -15.04 17.33 22.96
CA SER A 77 -16.22 18.04 23.46
C SER A 77 -17.15 18.55 22.38
N THR A 78 -16.61 19.06 21.26
CA THR A 78 -17.41 19.77 20.25
C THR A 78 -17.59 19.01 18.95
N ASN A 79 -16.74 18.03 18.67
CA ASN A 79 -16.82 17.19 17.47
C ASN A 79 -16.20 15.80 17.73
N PRO A 80 -16.79 15.01 18.64
CA PRO A 80 -16.27 13.69 18.96
C PRO A 80 -16.42 12.75 17.77
N PHE A 81 -15.76 11.60 17.80
CA PHE A 81 -16.05 10.56 16.82
C PHE A 81 -17.40 9.91 17.09
N LEU A 82 -17.98 9.35 16.02
CA LEU A 82 -19.03 8.34 16.08
C LEU A 82 -18.50 7.08 16.77
N LYS A 83 -19.40 6.15 17.09
CA LYS A 83 -19.05 4.81 17.53
C LYS A 83 -19.30 3.82 16.41
N PHE A 84 -18.31 3.00 16.06
CA PHE A 84 -18.54 1.90 15.12
C PHE A 84 -19.43 0.83 15.73
N GLN A 85 -20.44 0.36 15.01
CA GLN A 85 -21.20 -0.83 15.41
C GLN A 85 -20.74 -2.08 14.68
N ASN A 86 -20.25 -1.93 13.47
CA ASN A 86 -19.73 -2.98 12.62
C ASN A 86 -18.52 -2.43 11.88
N VAL A 87 -17.45 -3.21 11.88
CA VAL A 87 -16.26 -2.99 11.06
C VAL A 87 -15.96 -4.34 10.40
N SER A 88 -15.82 -4.34 9.09
CA SER A 88 -15.41 -5.50 8.29
C SER A 88 -14.39 -5.00 7.28
N LEU A 89 -13.21 -5.63 7.28
CA LEU A 89 -12.10 -5.32 6.40
C LEU A 89 -11.62 -6.57 5.68
N ASP A 90 -11.23 -6.39 4.43
CA ASP A 90 -10.46 -7.36 3.64
C ASP A 90 -9.08 -6.75 3.34
N ILE A 91 -8.04 -7.57 3.36
CA ILE A 91 -6.67 -7.20 2.98
C ILE A 91 -6.30 -8.00 1.75
N VAL A 92 -5.91 -7.35 0.66
CA VAL A 92 -5.65 -8.00 -0.63
C VAL A 92 -4.29 -7.58 -1.19
N SER A 93 -3.68 -8.47 -1.97
CA SER A 93 -2.40 -8.23 -2.64
C SER A 93 -2.36 -8.96 -3.99
N PRO A 94 -1.90 -8.31 -5.07
CA PRO A 94 -1.74 -8.92 -6.38
C PRO A 94 -0.48 -9.78 -6.45
N GLU A 95 0.41 -9.68 -5.46
CA GLU A 95 1.62 -10.48 -5.35
C GLU A 95 1.34 -11.86 -4.73
N SER A 96 2.26 -12.77 -4.99
CA SER A 96 2.23 -14.14 -4.44
C SER A 96 3.50 -14.48 -3.65
N THR A 97 4.44 -13.54 -3.51
CA THR A 97 5.79 -13.69 -2.95
C THR A 97 5.84 -13.54 -1.43
N PHE A 98 4.74 -13.83 -0.75
CA PHE A 98 4.61 -13.84 0.70
C PHE A 98 3.64 -14.91 1.16
N ASP A 99 3.75 -15.29 2.43
CA ASP A 99 2.79 -16.10 3.16
C ASP A 99 2.30 -15.34 4.41
N ILE A 100 1.09 -15.67 4.88
CA ILE A 100 0.56 -15.17 6.15
C ILE A 100 0.29 -16.37 7.04
N ASP A 101 0.81 -16.31 8.26
CA ASP A 101 0.56 -17.31 9.28
C ASP A 101 -0.88 -17.15 9.82
N PRO A 102 -1.78 -18.14 9.65
CA PRO A 102 -3.13 -18.05 10.16
C PRO A 102 -3.19 -17.86 11.69
N ASP A 103 -2.21 -18.41 12.42
CA ASP A 103 -2.15 -18.31 13.89
C ASP A 103 -1.72 -16.91 14.36
N SER A 104 -1.20 -16.07 13.45
CA SER A 104 -0.81 -14.68 13.73
C SER A 104 -1.96 -13.68 13.61
N ILE A 105 -3.09 -14.11 13.03
CA ILE A 105 -4.24 -13.25 12.75
C ILE A 105 -5.01 -13.01 14.04
N VAL A 106 -5.14 -11.75 14.44
CA VAL A 106 -5.85 -11.37 15.67
C VAL A 106 -6.75 -10.18 15.37
N VAL A 107 -8.02 -10.27 15.75
CA VAL A 107 -8.91 -9.11 15.89
C VAL A 107 -9.00 -8.75 17.37
N TYR A 108 -8.59 -7.53 17.72
CA TYR A 108 -8.49 -7.11 19.12
C TYR A 108 -9.87 -6.72 19.67
N ASN A 109 -10.35 -7.51 20.63
CA ASN A 109 -11.66 -7.37 21.25
C ASN A 109 -11.57 -7.37 22.80
N PRO A 110 -11.05 -6.30 23.42
CA PRO A 110 -10.92 -6.24 24.87
C PRO A 110 -12.29 -6.18 25.56
N THR A 111 -12.36 -6.71 26.78
CA THR A 111 -13.51 -6.53 27.68
C THR A 111 -13.35 -5.24 28.47
N TYR A 112 -14.34 -4.35 28.38
CA TYR A 112 -14.37 -3.11 29.15
C TYR A 112 -14.71 -3.34 30.62
N ALA A 113 -14.46 -2.34 31.48
CA ALA A 113 -14.78 -2.42 32.91
C ALA A 113 -16.28 -2.64 33.20
N SER A 114 -17.16 -2.36 32.23
CA SER A 114 -18.58 -2.70 32.30
C SER A 114 -18.86 -4.21 32.21
N GLY A 115 -17.87 -5.02 31.84
CA GLY A 115 -18.00 -6.46 31.59
C GLY A 115 -18.44 -6.80 30.17
N GLU A 116 -18.54 -5.80 29.29
CA GLU A 116 -18.93 -5.96 27.90
C GLU A 116 -17.68 -5.90 27.01
N ASP A 117 -17.62 -6.74 25.99
CA ASP A 117 -16.56 -6.68 24.99
C ASP A 117 -16.72 -5.48 24.06
N ARG A 118 -15.60 -5.01 23.47
CA ARG A 118 -15.60 -3.95 22.45
C ARG A 118 -16.62 -4.26 21.35
N PHE A 119 -16.69 -5.49 20.88
CA PHE A 119 -17.73 -6.00 19.98
C PHE A 119 -18.36 -7.26 20.57
N SER A 120 -19.68 -7.42 20.41
CA SER A 120 -20.39 -8.65 20.80
C SER A 120 -19.84 -9.89 20.09
N ASN A 121 -19.37 -9.73 18.86
CA ASN A 121 -18.85 -10.80 18.03
C ASN A 121 -17.66 -10.26 17.25
N VAL A 122 -16.63 -11.08 17.13
CA VAL A 122 -15.51 -10.85 16.22
C VAL A 122 -15.29 -12.09 15.36
N GLY A 123 -14.79 -11.87 14.15
CA GLY A 123 -14.37 -12.92 13.23
C GLY A 123 -13.00 -12.59 12.68
N ASP A 124 -12.12 -13.58 12.68
CA ASP A 124 -10.84 -13.57 11.99
C ASP A 124 -10.91 -14.39 10.70
N SER A 125 -9.89 -14.26 9.85
CA SER A 125 -9.73 -15.10 8.67
C SER A 125 -9.29 -16.51 9.08
N SER A 126 -10.25 -17.36 9.45
CA SER A 126 -9.99 -18.70 10.01
C SER A 126 -9.43 -19.75 9.03
N THR A 127 -9.33 -19.45 7.72
CA THR A 127 -8.70 -20.35 6.72
C THR A 127 -7.32 -19.92 6.27
N GLY A 128 -6.78 -18.80 6.79
CA GLY A 128 -5.54 -18.21 6.28
C GLY A 128 -5.73 -17.51 4.94
N LEU A 129 -4.65 -17.43 4.15
CA LEU A 129 -4.68 -16.86 2.79
C LEU A 129 -5.65 -17.62 1.89
N THR A 130 -6.53 -16.89 1.22
CA THR A 130 -7.34 -17.45 0.14
C THR A 130 -6.65 -17.17 -1.21
N GLU A 131 -6.25 -18.23 -1.90
CA GLU A 131 -5.79 -18.15 -3.29
C GLU A 131 -6.99 -17.79 -4.18
N SER A 132 -6.85 -16.73 -4.95
CA SER A 132 -7.92 -16.15 -5.77
C SER A 132 -7.97 -16.74 -7.20
N ASP A 133 -7.48 -17.96 -7.41
CA ASP A 133 -7.31 -18.58 -8.74
C ASP A 133 -8.63 -18.85 -9.51
N GLY A 134 -9.74 -18.20 -9.16
CA GLY A 134 -11.01 -18.23 -9.88
C GLY A 134 -11.66 -19.61 -9.97
N SER A 135 -11.08 -20.67 -9.39
CA SER A 135 -11.52 -22.04 -9.64
C SER A 135 -11.68 -22.91 -8.39
N ALA A 136 -11.18 -22.48 -7.23
CA ALA A 136 -11.23 -23.25 -5.99
C ALA A 136 -12.00 -22.59 -4.83
N LEU A 137 -12.95 -21.68 -5.10
CA LEU A 137 -13.83 -21.13 -4.07
C LEU A 137 -15.29 -21.47 -4.38
N GLY A 138 -15.86 -22.39 -3.62
CA GLY A 138 -17.30 -22.60 -3.61
C GLY A 138 -17.99 -21.35 -3.08
N SER A 139 -18.57 -20.54 -3.98
CA SER A 139 -19.50 -19.44 -3.65
C SER A 139 -18.92 -18.23 -2.87
N TYR A 140 -17.70 -17.80 -3.19
CA TYR A 140 -17.16 -16.48 -2.77
C TYR A 140 -16.59 -15.75 -4.00
N ASP A 141 -17.46 -15.14 -4.82
CA ASP A 141 -17.15 -14.35 -6.03
C ASP A 141 -16.60 -12.94 -5.71
N ASP A 142 -15.78 -12.80 -4.68
CA ASP A 142 -15.77 -11.58 -3.84
C ASP A 142 -14.38 -10.91 -3.69
N LEU A 143 -13.42 -11.17 -4.59
CA LEU A 143 -12.18 -10.40 -4.68
C LEU A 143 -12.16 -9.65 -6.02
N PRO A 144 -11.74 -8.37 -6.10
CA PRO A 144 -11.63 -7.69 -7.39
C PRO A 144 -10.72 -8.46 -8.35
N ILE A 145 -11.12 -8.47 -9.61
CA ILE A 145 -10.34 -8.98 -10.74
C ILE A 145 -8.95 -8.34 -10.75
N GLY A 146 -7.91 -9.09 -10.37
CA GLY A 146 -6.52 -8.66 -10.44
C GLY A 146 -5.66 -9.00 -9.23
N PHE A 147 -6.24 -9.33 -8.08
CA PHE A 147 -5.48 -9.76 -6.89
C PHE A 147 -5.14 -11.26 -6.96
N SER A 148 -4.08 -11.67 -6.25
CA SER A 148 -3.61 -13.06 -6.19
C SER A 148 -3.92 -13.70 -4.84
N LYS A 149 -3.78 -12.94 -3.75
CA LYS A 149 -3.97 -13.40 -2.36
C LYS A 149 -4.79 -12.40 -1.55
N GLY A 150 -5.48 -12.89 -0.51
CA GLY A 150 -6.13 -12.02 0.46
C GLY A 150 -6.47 -12.66 1.80
N LEU A 151 -6.53 -11.83 2.84
CA LEU A 151 -7.17 -12.10 4.13
C LEU A 151 -8.56 -11.48 4.13
N LEU A 152 -9.58 -12.29 4.36
CA LEU A 152 -10.97 -11.85 4.25
C LEU A 152 -11.67 -11.87 5.61
N ASP A 153 -12.68 -11.01 5.73
CA ASP A 153 -13.63 -11.00 6.83
C ASP A 153 -12.99 -10.74 8.21
N LEU A 154 -11.94 -9.89 8.28
CA LEU A 154 -11.46 -9.33 9.55
C LEU A 154 -12.53 -8.38 10.10
N GLN A 155 -13.23 -8.79 11.15
CA GLN A 155 -14.46 -8.09 11.53
C GLN A 155 -14.78 -8.07 13.02
N GLY A 156 -15.51 -7.05 13.42
CA GLY A 156 -16.18 -6.94 14.71
C GLY A 156 -17.56 -6.31 14.56
N PHE A 157 -18.58 -6.91 15.15
CA PHE A 157 -19.93 -6.37 15.12
C PHE A 157 -20.69 -6.48 16.44
N SER A 158 -21.46 -5.45 16.72
CA SER A 158 -22.34 -5.31 17.88
C SER A 158 -23.79 -5.54 17.44
N MET A 159 -24.52 -6.36 18.19
CA MET A 159 -25.92 -6.61 17.88
C MET A 159 -26.80 -5.41 18.28
N PRO A 160 -27.96 -5.19 17.61
CA PRO A 160 -28.83 -4.04 17.85
C PRO A 160 -29.35 -3.87 19.28
N ALA A 161 -29.36 -4.91 20.11
CA ALA A 161 -29.75 -4.76 21.51
C ALA A 161 -28.71 -3.98 22.34
N ASN A 162 -27.47 -3.91 21.86
CA ASN A 162 -26.29 -3.43 22.58
C ASN A 162 -25.57 -2.32 21.79
N TYR A 163 -26.29 -1.30 21.35
CA TYR A 163 -25.75 -0.13 20.64
C TYR A 163 -24.67 0.66 21.41
N ALA A 164 -24.42 0.29 22.67
CA ALA A 164 -23.35 0.84 23.49
C ALA A 164 -21.97 0.22 23.21
N GLN A 165 -21.90 -0.92 22.52
CA GLN A 165 -20.64 -1.60 22.19
C GLN A 165 -20.07 -1.09 20.86
N GLY A 166 -18.75 -1.12 20.75
CA GLY A 166 -17.95 -0.55 19.69
C GLY A 166 -16.90 0.41 20.24
N PHE A 167 -16.08 0.95 19.35
CA PHE A 167 -15.11 1.98 19.70
C PHE A 167 -15.37 3.29 18.97
N GLY A 168 -14.89 4.41 19.52
CA GLY A 168 -14.84 5.67 18.80
C GLY A 168 -14.95 6.96 19.61
N VAL A 169 -15.89 7.09 20.55
CA VAL A 169 -16.12 8.40 21.22
C VAL A 169 -14.86 8.91 21.92
N THR A 170 -14.25 8.04 22.74
CA THR A 170 -13.00 8.27 23.48
C THR A 170 -12.39 6.91 23.82
N CYS A 171 -11.07 6.84 24.06
CA CYS A 171 -10.47 5.64 24.65
C CYS A 171 -11.11 5.32 26.00
N ASP A 172 -11.61 4.10 26.16
CA ASP A 172 -11.96 3.57 27.49
C ASP A 172 -10.65 3.30 28.26
N ALA A 173 -10.60 3.63 29.55
CA ALA A 173 -9.42 3.40 30.38
C ALA A 173 -9.05 1.91 30.51
N SER A 174 -9.99 1.02 30.21
CA SER A 174 -9.82 -0.43 30.23
C SER A 174 -9.39 -0.99 28.86
N ASP A 175 -9.42 -0.18 27.81
CA ASP A 175 -9.01 -0.58 26.46
C ASP A 175 -7.50 -0.38 26.28
N SER A 176 -6.71 -1.43 26.54
CA SER A 176 -5.26 -1.42 26.33
C SER A 176 -4.83 -1.31 24.86
N TYR A 177 -5.80 -1.42 23.94
CA TYR A 177 -5.60 -1.34 22.51
C TYR A 177 -6.12 -0.01 21.95
N CYS A 178 -6.29 1.01 22.82
CA CYS A 178 -6.54 2.38 22.41
C CYS A 178 -5.33 3.26 22.71
N GLY A 179 -4.82 3.91 21.66
CA GLY A 179 -3.69 4.84 21.71
C GLY A 179 -4.13 6.26 21.38
N THR A 180 -3.16 7.18 21.39
CA THR A 180 -3.36 8.56 20.94
C THR A 180 -2.41 8.82 19.78
N THR A 181 -2.94 9.35 18.68
CA THR A 181 -2.15 9.76 17.50
C THR A 181 -1.30 10.98 17.81
N ASP A 182 -0.36 11.31 16.93
CA ASP A 182 0.48 12.52 17.08
C ASP A 182 -0.34 13.82 17.07
N SER A 183 -1.51 13.80 16.42
CA SER A 183 -2.49 14.89 16.42
C SER A 183 -3.31 15.00 17.71
N GLY A 184 -3.17 14.06 18.65
CA GLY A 184 -3.86 14.06 19.93
C GLY A 184 -5.24 13.40 19.93
N SER A 185 -5.68 12.85 18.80
CA SER A 185 -6.95 12.10 18.68
C SER A 185 -6.78 10.64 19.08
N PRO A 186 -7.82 9.99 19.65
CA PRO A 186 -7.77 8.58 20.00
C PRO A 186 -7.78 7.70 18.73
N ALA A 187 -7.12 6.55 18.79
CA ALA A 187 -7.11 5.53 17.74
C ALA A 187 -7.14 4.14 18.36
N TRP A 188 -7.74 3.16 17.69
CA TRP A 188 -7.90 1.80 18.21
C TRP A 188 -7.17 0.80 17.34
N LEU A 189 -6.33 -0.03 17.96
CA LEU A 189 -5.73 -1.18 17.30
C LEU A 189 -6.85 -2.19 17.05
N PHE A 190 -7.14 -2.43 15.78
CA PHE A 190 -8.28 -3.23 15.34
C PHE A 190 -7.87 -4.68 15.08
N ALA A 191 -6.81 -4.90 14.30
CA ALA A 191 -6.34 -6.24 13.97
C ALA A 191 -4.82 -6.27 13.75
N SER A 192 -4.25 -7.47 13.74
CA SER A 192 -2.86 -7.71 13.32
C SER A 192 -2.72 -9.04 12.59
N PHE A 193 -1.68 -9.14 11.76
CA PHE A 193 -1.25 -10.38 11.13
C PHE A 193 0.24 -10.31 10.77
N ALA A 194 0.90 -11.46 10.69
CA ALA A 194 2.30 -11.56 10.29
C ALA A 194 2.43 -11.95 8.82
N VAL A 195 3.22 -11.19 8.08
CA VAL A 195 3.59 -11.43 6.67
C VAL A 195 5.01 -11.97 6.64
N THR A 196 5.21 -13.08 5.95
CA THR A 196 6.54 -13.69 5.77
C THR A 196 6.87 -13.72 4.28
N PRO A 197 7.89 -12.96 3.81
CA PRO A 197 8.31 -13.02 2.42
C PRO A 197 8.82 -14.40 2.03
N THR A 198 8.49 -14.82 0.81
CA THR A 198 8.98 -16.07 0.19
C THR A 198 9.98 -15.80 -0.95
N SER A 199 10.28 -14.53 -1.22
CA SER A 199 11.30 -14.05 -2.16
C SER A 199 12.19 -12.99 -1.50
N ASP A 200 13.39 -12.82 -2.04
CA ASP A 200 14.42 -11.86 -1.64
C ASP A 200 14.53 -10.66 -2.59
N THR A 201 13.60 -10.54 -3.56
CA THR A 201 13.58 -9.45 -4.54
C THR A 201 12.17 -8.99 -4.86
N GLY A 202 12.01 -7.68 -5.08
CA GLY A 202 10.73 -7.05 -5.43
C GLY A 202 10.05 -6.40 -4.22
N SER A 203 8.74 -6.23 -4.31
CA SER A 203 7.90 -5.71 -3.25
C SER A 203 6.65 -6.57 -3.09
N VAL A 204 6.00 -6.43 -1.95
CA VAL A 204 4.63 -6.90 -1.71
C VAL A 204 3.82 -5.69 -1.28
N GLU A 205 2.74 -5.43 -2.00
CA GLU A 205 1.87 -4.29 -1.75
C GLU A 205 0.54 -4.82 -1.23
N PHE A 206 -0.03 -4.13 -0.24
CA PHE A 206 -1.33 -4.49 0.32
C PHE A 206 -2.32 -3.35 0.19
N TRP A 207 -3.55 -3.70 -0.15
CA TRP A 207 -4.70 -2.80 -0.18
C TRP A 207 -5.71 -3.28 0.85
N MET A 208 -6.26 -2.33 1.59
CA MET A 208 -7.44 -2.51 2.42
C MET A 208 -8.68 -2.31 1.57
N GLN A 209 -9.70 -3.09 1.87
CA GLN A 209 -11.02 -2.93 1.31
C GLN A 209 -12.05 -3.00 2.44
N ILE A 210 -13.19 -2.37 2.21
CA ILE A 210 -14.36 -2.63 3.04
C ILE A 210 -14.76 -4.09 2.81
N GLY A 211 -14.75 -4.88 3.88
CA GLY A 211 -15.15 -6.28 3.83
C GLY A 211 -16.63 -6.48 3.56
N ARG A 212 -17.05 -7.74 3.40
CA ARG A 212 -18.40 -8.12 2.96
C ARG A 212 -19.51 -7.46 3.77
N ASN A 213 -19.30 -7.35 5.08
CA ASN A 213 -20.32 -6.89 6.01
C ASN A 213 -20.40 -5.37 6.12
N GLY A 214 -19.51 -4.63 5.45
CA GLY A 214 -19.48 -3.18 5.46
C GLY A 214 -18.97 -2.61 6.79
N ILE A 215 -19.00 -1.29 6.88
CA ILE A 215 -18.66 -0.54 8.09
C ILE A 215 -19.82 0.39 8.41
N ASN A 216 -20.19 0.54 9.68
CA ASN A 216 -21.21 1.52 10.08
C ASN A 216 -20.85 2.20 11.40
N GLY A 217 -21.23 3.48 11.49
CA GLY A 217 -21.13 4.29 12.70
C GLY A 217 -22.52 4.64 13.23
N VAL A 218 -22.61 4.94 14.51
CA VAL A 218 -23.76 5.63 15.11
C VAL A 218 -23.29 6.76 16.01
N ASP A 219 -24.15 7.77 16.17
CA ASP A 219 -24.00 8.75 17.22
C ASP A 219 -24.16 8.06 18.57
N ALA A 220 -23.16 8.19 19.44
CA ALA A 220 -23.20 7.63 20.79
C ALA A 220 -24.33 8.19 21.66
N SER A 221 -24.92 9.33 21.28
CA SER A 221 -26.04 9.98 21.94
C SER A 221 -27.42 9.64 21.34
N ASP A 222 -27.48 9.09 20.12
CA ASP A 222 -28.72 8.68 19.45
C ASP A 222 -28.53 7.38 18.64
N ALA A 223 -28.92 6.25 19.25
CA ALA A 223 -28.85 4.93 18.63
C ALA A 223 -29.99 4.64 17.63
N LEU A 224 -30.94 5.56 17.42
CA LEU A 224 -32.13 5.34 16.58
C LEU A 224 -32.02 5.98 15.19
N LEU A 225 -31.00 6.81 14.96
CA LEU A 225 -30.62 7.27 13.64
C LEU A 225 -29.37 6.52 13.23
N GLY A 226 -29.53 5.39 12.54
CA GLY A 226 -28.42 4.80 11.79
C GLY A 226 -27.91 5.88 10.84
N SER A 227 -26.74 6.44 11.14
CA SER A 227 -26.21 7.51 10.29
C SER A 227 -25.96 6.90 8.91
N GLY A 228 -26.33 7.65 7.87
CA GLY A 228 -26.13 7.25 6.48
C GLY A 228 -24.69 6.87 6.19
N THR A 229 -24.49 6.32 4.99
CA THR A 229 -23.21 5.99 4.34
C THR A 229 -22.03 6.73 4.98
N ILE A 230 -21.25 6.00 5.80
CA ILE A 230 -20.02 6.55 6.34
C ILE A 230 -18.96 6.51 5.24
N GLU A 231 -18.23 7.60 5.11
CA GLU A 231 -17.05 7.71 4.27
C GLU A 231 -15.87 7.04 5.00
N VAL A 232 -15.08 6.23 4.28
CA VAL A 232 -13.94 5.49 4.81
C VAL A 232 -12.70 5.83 3.99
N GLN A 233 -11.59 6.08 4.66
CA GLN A 233 -10.29 6.31 4.08
C GLN A 233 -9.32 5.24 4.57
N PHE A 234 -8.59 4.66 3.62
CA PHE A 234 -7.49 3.75 3.87
C PHE A 234 -6.16 4.50 3.65
N GLY A 235 -5.23 4.39 4.60
CA GLY A 235 -3.90 5.00 4.50
C GLY A 235 -3.93 6.52 4.24
N ILE A 236 -3.09 6.95 3.31
CA ILE A 236 -3.17 8.28 2.70
C ILE A 236 -3.09 8.10 1.19
N ASP A 237 -4.08 8.63 0.47
CA ASP A 237 -4.07 8.63 -0.98
C ASP A 237 -3.07 9.68 -1.50
N THR A 238 -2.01 9.22 -2.15
CA THR A 238 -0.97 10.06 -2.76
C THR A 238 -1.15 10.28 -4.27
N GLU A 239 -2.09 9.57 -4.90
CA GLU A 239 -2.31 9.50 -6.36
C GLU A 239 -3.68 10.12 -6.75
N GLY A 240 -3.80 11.46 -6.73
CA GLY A 240 -5.06 12.07 -7.20
C GLY A 240 -5.25 13.54 -6.88
N PHE A 241 -6.38 14.09 -7.35
CA PHE A 241 -6.77 15.48 -7.09
C PHE A 241 -7.75 15.66 -5.90
N ALA A 242 -8.09 14.60 -5.16
CA ALA A 242 -8.81 14.63 -3.88
C ALA A 242 -8.79 13.22 -3.26
N PRO A 243 -8.75 13.06 -1.92
CA PRO A 243 -8.90 11.74 -1.30
C PRO A 243 -10.23 11.12 -1.72
N PHE A 244 -10.18 9.91 -2.26
CA PHE A 244 -11.39 9.13 -2.54
C PHE A 244 -11.82 8.42 -1.27
N ASP A 245 -12.80 8.97 -0.59
CA ASP A 245 -13.44 8.24 0.49
C ASP A 245 -14.33 7.14 -0.10
N TYR A 246 -14.11 5.92 0.38
CA TYR A 246 -14.94 4.76 0.11
C TYR A 246 -16.31 4.94 0.78
N ASP A 247 -17.39 4.64 0.05
CA ASP A 247 -18.71 4.54 0.63
C ASP A 247 -18.88 3.16 1.29
N ALA A 248 -19.00 3.13 2.63
CA ALA A 248 -19.09 1.89 3.38
C ALA A 248 -20.30 1.00 3.05
N GLU A 249 -21.33 1.54 2.39
CA GLU A 249 -22.47 0.76 1.89
C GLU A 249 -22.20 0.17 0.51
N TYR A 250 -21.62 0.95 -0.42
CA TYR A 250 -21.56 0.61 -1.84
C TYR A 250 -20.22 0.08 -2.32
N ASP A 251 -19.11 0.45 -1.69
CA ASP A 251 -17.75 0.14 -2.16
C ASP A 251 -17.15 -1.07 -1.42
N ARG A 252 -17.99 -2.05 -1.08
CA ARG A 252 -17.55 -3.30 -0.44
C ARG A 252 -16.78 -4.16 -1.44
N LYS A 253 -15.66 -4.72 -0.98
CA LYS A 253 -14.82 -5.65 -1.75
C LYS A 253 -14.34 -5.04 -3.06
N LEU A 254 -14.05 -3.75 -3.01
CA LEU A 254 -13.63 -2.94 -4.14
C LEU A 254 -12.35 -2.21 -3.75
N THR A 255 -11.41 -2.13 -4.69
CA THR A 255 -10.33 -1.12 -4.68
C THR A 255 -10.69 -0.08 -5.73
N LEU A 256 -10.63 1.20 -5.37
CA LEU A 256 -10.95 2.28 -6.30
C LEU A 256 -9.84 2.46 -7.35
N ALA A 257 -10.20 2.94 -8.55
CA ALA A 257 -9.31 2.91 -9.72
C ALA A 257 -8.05 3.81 -9.64
N ASN A 258 -7.91 4.64 -8.61
CA ASN A 258 -6.74 5.47 -8.36
C ASN A 258 -6.23 5.32 -6.91
N ASP A 259 -6.59 4.23 -6.24
CA ASP A 259 -6.12 3.96 -4.89
C ASP A 259 -4.67 3.47 -4.94
N ASP A 260 -3.82 3.98 -4.06
CA ASP A 260 -2.47 3.46 -3.85
C ASP A 260 -2.46 2.31 -2.85
N SER A 261 -1.34 1.61 -2.74
CA SER A 261 -1.17 0.57 -1.73
C SER A 261 -1.13 1.20 -0.35
N ASP A 262 -1.81 0.60 0.63
CA ASP A 262 -1.82 1.08 2.01
C ASP A 262 -0.56 0.74 2.79
N VAL A 263 0.24 -0.20 2.31
CA VAL A 263 1.55 -0.57 2.86
C VAL A 263 2.37 -1.30 1.81
N THR A 264 3.66 -1.01 1.79
CA THR A 264 4.63 -1.65 0.90
C THR A 264 5.71 -2.34 1.72
N LEU A 265 5.90 -3.64 1.46
CA LEU A 265 6.99 -4.43 2.01
C LEU A 265 8.05 -4.65 0.94
N LEU A 266 9.24 -4.07 1.12
CA LEU A 266 10.36 -4.28 0.22
C LEU A 266 11.05 -5.61 0.54
N LEU A 267 11.19 -6.47 -0.46
CA LEU A 267 11.78 -7.79 -0.32
C LEU A 267 13.27 -7.70 -0.54
N ALA A 268 14.04 -8.17 0.44
CA ALA A 268 15.49 -8.06 0.41
C ALA A 268 16.19 -9.37 0.76
N GLY A 269 17.44 -9.49 0.32
CA GLY A 269 18.33 -10.56 0.77
C GLY A 269 18.79 -10.36 2.22
N PRO A 270 19.32 -11.41 2.89
CA PRO A 270 19.92 -11.23 4.21
C PRO A 270 21.05 -10.21 4.18
N GLY A 271 20.92 -9.13 4.96
CA GLY A 271 21.90 -8.05 5.05
C GLY A 271 21.72 -6.91 4.05
N ASP A 272 20.81 -7.04 3.09
CA ASP A 272 20.37 -5.95 2.20
C ASP A 272 19.27 -5.17 2.94
N TYR A 273 19.65 -4.17 3.72
CA TYR A 273 18.77 -3.40 4.59
C TYR A 273 18.14 -2.21 3.90
N ASN A 274 18.64 -1.80 2.73
CA ASN A 274 18.02 -0.78 1.90
C ASN A 274 17.19 -1.36 0.73
N ALA A 275 17.15 -2.69 0.59
CA ALA A 275 16.44 -3.44 -0.45
C ALA A 275 16.83 -3.02 -1.88
N ASP A 276 18.08 -2.64 -2.11
CA ASP A 276 18.58 -2.25 -3.43
C ASP A 276 19.16 -3.41 -4.26
N GLY A 277 19.17 -4.61 -3.68
CA GLY A 277 19.68 -5.84 -4.27
C GLY A 277 21.18 -6.04 -4.10
N ALA A 278 21.89 -5.13 -3.42
CA ALA A 278 23.27 -5.27 -3.02
C ALA A 278 23.38 -5.40 -1.49
N VAL A 279 24.56 -5.86 -1.02
CA VAL A 279 24.90 -5.84 0.40
C VAL A 279 26.21 -5.07 0.50
N ASP A 280 26.13 -3.80 0.86
CA ASP A 280 27.24 -2.86 0.86
C ASP A 280 27.20 -1.84 2.03
N GLU A 281 27.97 -0.75 1.92
CA GLU A 281 28.08 0.27 2.97
C GLU A 281 26.80 1.10 3.16
N LEU A 282 25.88 1.11 2.18
CA LEU A 282 24.58 1.77 2.31
C LEU A 282 23.68 1.00 3.29
N ASP A 283 23.71 -0.33 3.28
CA ASP A 283 23.01 -1.16 4.27
C ASP A 283 23.55 -0.95 5.68
N TYR A 284 24.87 -0.83 5.81
CA TYR A 284 25.50 -0.49 7.08
C TYR A 284 25.01 0.87 7.61
N ALA A 285 24.77 1.83 6.72
CA ALA A 285 24.21 3.12 7.11
C ALA A 285 22.76 2.99 7.63
N VAL A 286 21.94 2.12 7.04
CA VAL A 286 20.59 1.79 7.54
C VAL A 286 20.68 1.14 8.92
N TRP A 287 21.48 0.09 9.08
CA TRP A 287 21.69 -0.55 10.39
C TRP A 287 22.16 0.43 11.46
N LYS A 288 23.11 1.31 11.12
CA LYS A 288 23.64 2.29 12.06
C LYS A 288 22.63 3.35 12.45
N LYS A 289 21.76 3.77 11.53
CA LYS A 289 20.65 4.68 11.79
C LYS A 289 19.69 4.07 12.81
N ASP A 290 19.41 2.77 12.67
CA ASP A 290 18.35 2.09 13.41
C ASP A 290 18.84 1.32 14.63
N PHE A 291 20.14 1.27 14.89
CA PHE A 291 20.72 0.55 16.01
C PHE A 291 20.06 0.89 17.36
N GLY A 292 19.51 -0.13 18.03
CA GLY A 292 18.81 -0.03 19.30
C GLY A 292 17.34 0.36 19.19
N THR A 293 16.78 0.44 17.98
CA THR A 293 15.36 0.68 17.73
C THR A 293 14.64 -0.61 17.34
N ASN A 294 13.31 -0.54 17.26
CA ASN A 294 12.46 -1.65 16.80
C ASN A 294 12.12 -1.53 15.31
N SER A 295 12.96 -0.83 14.52
CA SER A 295 12.79 -0.71 13.07
C SER A 295 12.87 -2.08 12.40
N TYR A 296 12.01 -2.35 11.44
CA TYR A 296 12.09 -3.56 10.62
C TYR A 296 13.19 -3.49 9.57
N ASP A 297 13.62 -2.30 9.16
CA ASP A 297 14.52 -2.15 8.00
C ASP A 297 15.89 -2.84 8.19
N ALA A 298 16.40 -2.85 9.42
CA ALA A 298 17.69 -3.45 9.76
C ALA A 298 17.61 -4.57 10.81
N ASP A 299 16.40 -5.05 11.11
CA ASP A 299 16.17 -6.19 11.99
C ASP A 299 16.29 -7.49 11.16
N GLY A 300 17.50 -7.82 10.76
CA GLY A 300 17.77 -8.94 9.84
C GLY A 300 17.47 -10.32 10.42
N ASN A 301 17.40 -10.47 11.74
CA ASN A 301 17.04 -11.73 12.39
C ASN A 301 15.55 -11.83 12.77
N GLY A 302 14.80 -10.72 12.70
CA GLY A 302 13.37 -10.68 13.01
C GLY A 302 13.05 -10.75 14.50
N ASP A 303 13.98 -10.38 15.39
CA ASP A 303 13.76 -10.41 16.84
C ASP A 303 13.10 -9.14 17.40
N GLY A 304 12.83 -8.17 16.52
CA GLY A 304 12.16 -6.93 16.84
C GLY A 304 13.07 -5.85 17.42
N ILE A 305 14.40 -6.05 17.42
CA ILE A 305 15.37 -5.02 17.81
C ILE A 305 16.62 -5.04 16.94
N VAL A 306 16.92 -3.89 16.30
CA VAL A 306 18.15 -3.74 15.52
C VAL A 306 19.36 -3.73 16.46
N SER A 307 20.17 -4.77 16.40
CA SER A 307 21.20 -5.07 17.37
C SER A 307 22.54 -5.47 16.72
N LEU A 308 23.49 -5.91 17.56
CA LEU A 308 24.74 -6.47 17.06
C LEU A 308 24.54 -7.82 16.35
N ALA A 309 23.44 -8.53 16.59
CA ALA A 309 23.13 -9.76 15.86
C ALA A 309 22.89 -9.45 14.38
N ASP A 310 22.14 -8.38 14.09
CA ASP A 310 21.84 -7.94 12.73
C ASP A 310 23.09 -7.45 12.00
N TYR A 311 23.95 -6.72 12.70
CA TYR A 311 25.27 -6.37 12.16
C TYR A 311 26.06 -7.59 11.68
N THR A 312 25.99 -8.71 12.41
CA THR A 312 26.68 -9.92 11.97
C THR A 312 26.06 -10.53 10.72
N ILE A 313 24.75 -10.40 10.52
CA ILE A 313 24.08 -10.81 9.29
C ILE A 313 24.59 -9.99 8.11
N TRP A 314 24.55 -8.65 8.21
CA TRP A 314 25.10 -7.78 7.16
C TRP A 314 26.57 -8.13 6.85
N ARG A 315 27.43 -8.19 7.87
CA ARG A 315 28.86 -8.47 7.71
C ARG A 315 29.12 -9.82 7.05
N ASP A 316 28.35 -10.86 7.40
CA ASP A 316 28.55 -12.20 6.88
C ASP A 316 28.04 -12.33 5.42
N ASN A 317 27.18 -11.39 4.96
CA ASN A 317 26.69 -11.30 3.58
C ASN A 317 27.40 -10.22 2.75
N LEU A 318 28.24 -9.39 3.36
CA LEU A 318 29.13 -8.46 2.67
C LEU A 318 29.99 -9.24 1.68
N ASP A 319 29.91 -8.88 0.39
CA ASP A 319 30.51 -9.56 -0.77
C ASP A 319 29.82 -10.86 -1.27
N ALA A 320 28.75 -11.36 -0.65
CA ALA A 320 28.03 -12.55 -1.15
C ALA A 320 27.34 -12.28 -2.51
N THR A 321 26.85 -11.05 -2.71
CA THR A 321 26.26 -10.55 -3.97
C THR A 321 27.26 -10.43 -5.12
N SER A 322 28.58 -10.47 -4.84
CA SER A 322 29.62 -10.51 -5.89
C SER A 322 29.77 -11.87 -6.59
N THR A 323 29.15 -12.93 -6.04
CA THR A 323 29.27 -14.30 -6.57
C THR A 323 28.06 -14.80 -7.37
N GLY A 324 26.96 -14.01 -7.45
CA GLY A 324 25.73 -14.37 -8.18
C GLY A 324 25.56 -13.73 -9.56
N ALA A 325 26.26 -12.63 -9.88
CA ALA A 325 26.07 -11.87 -11.13
C ALA A 325 27.00 -12.26 -12.30
N LEU A 326 27.64 -13.44 -12.25
CA LEU A 326 28.48 -13.96 -13.36
C LEU A 326 27.91 -15.25 -13.95
N ALA A 327 26.64 -15.25 -14.34
CA ALA A 327 26.05 -16.35 -15.11
C ALA A 327 25.22 -15.89 -16.32
N SER A 328 25.65 -14.85 -17.03
CA SER A 328 25.50 -14.80 -18.51
C SER A 328 26.39 -13.70 -19.13
N LEU A 329 27.70 -13.87 -19.04
CA LEU A 329 28.53 -13.31 -20.11
C LEU A 329 28.28 -14.17 -21.35
N ASN A 330 27.27 -13.80 -22.15
CA ASN A 330 27.28 -14.10 -23.57
C ASN A 330 28.52 -13.41 -24.13
N VAL A 331 29.66 -14.10 -24.08
CA VAL A 331 30.80 -13.79 -24.92
C VAL A 331 30.34 -14.09 -26.34
N SER A 332 29.68 -13.12 -26.95
CA SER A 332 29.54 -13.07 -28.40
C SER A 332 30.94 -13.21 -28.94
N GLN A 333 31.23 -14.36 -29.54
CA GLN A 333 32.48 -14.59 -30.25
C GLN A 333 32.69 -13.39 -31.18
N VAL A 334 33.66 -12.55 -30.83
CA VAL A 334 34.14 -11.48 -31.70
C VAL A 334 34.73 -12.18 -32.91
N PRO A 335 34.19 -12.01 -34.13
CA PRO A 335 34.79 -12.60 -35.31
C PRO A 335 36.20 -12.02 -35.47
N GLU A 336 37.20 -12.90 -35.53
CA GLU A 336 38.58 -12.47 -35.75
C GLU A 336 38.66 -11.65 -37.05
N PRO A 337 39.48 -10.57 -37.09
CA PRO A 337 39.70 -9.83 -38.32
C PRO A 337 40.22 -10.78 -39.38
N SER A 338 39.67 -10.69 -40.58
CA SER A 338 40.02 -11.49 -41.74
C SER A 338 41.47 -11.24 -42.18
N THR A 339 42.43 -11.86 -41.48
CA THR A 339 43.86 -11.86 -41.84
C THR A 339 44.11 -12.56 -43.17
N PHE A 340 43.14 -13.33 -43.67
CA PHE A 340 43.15 -13.90 -45.02
C PHE A 340 42.83 -12.90 -46.15
N ALA A 341 42.23 -11.73 -45.86
CA ALA A 341 41.89 -10.74 -46.89
C ALA A 341 43.08 -9.84 -47.30
N MET A 342 44.15 -9.76 -46.49
CA MET A 342 45.32 -8.94 -46.83
C MET A 342 46.41 -9.65 -47.65
N LEU A 343 46.34 -10.97 -47.85
CA LEU A 343 47.34 -11.69 -48.66
C LEU A 343 47.01 -11.75 -50.17
N ALA A 344 45.79 -11.41 -50.59
CA ALA A 344 45.37 -11.43 -52.00
C ALA A 344 45.55 -10.09 -52.74
N GLY A 345 45.93 -9.02 -52.04
CA GLY A 345 46.10 -7.68 -52.61
C GLY A 345 47.44 -7.39 -53.30
N PHE A 346 48.42 -8.29 -53.21
CA PHE A 346 49.80 -8.01 -53.68
C PHE A 346 50.23 -8.72 -54.97
N THR A 347 49.39 -9.50 -55.64
CA THR A 347 49.79 -10.25 -56.86
C THR A 347 49.18 -9.77 -58.18
N THR A 348 48.27 -8.78 -58.20
CA THR A 348 47.66 -8.27 -59.45
C THR A 348 48.22 -6.94 -59.95
N LEU A 349 49.11 -6.26 -59.19
CA LEU A 349 49.78 -5.02 -59.63
C LEU A 349 51.16 -5.23 -60.28
N ALA A 350 51.68 -6.47 -60.32
CA ALA A 350 52.98 -6.79 -60.93
C ALA A 350 52.92 -7.29 -62.39
N TRP A 351 51.72 -7.49 -62.96
CA TRP A 351 51.56 -8.09 -64.28
C TRP A 351 51.15 -7.13 -65.41
N ASN A 352 50.95 -5.84 -65.13
CA ASN A 352 50.50 -4.86 -66.14
C ASN A 352 51.48 -3.71 -66.46
N LEU A 353 52.76 -3.82 -66.08
CA LEU A 353 53.78 -2.82 -66.43
C LEU A 353 54.97 -3.36 -67.24
N SER A 354 54.82 -4.50 -67.91
CA SER A 354 55.86 -5.03 -68.81
C SER A 354 55.34 -5.47 -70.19
N SER A 355 54.46 -4.69 -70.83
CA SER A 355 54.37 -4.78 -72.28
C SER A 355 53.94 -3.47 -72.93
N SER A 356 54.90 -2.84 -73.60
CA SER A 356 54.81 -2.26 -74.94
C SER A 356 55.63 -0.97 -75.04
N SER A 357 56.89 -1.18 -75.45
CA SER A 357 57.73 -0.12 -75.98
C SER A 357 57.47 0.05 -77.49
N ARG A 358 57.35 1.33 -77.89
CA ARG A 358 57.74 1.95 -79.17
C ARG A 358 56.75 2.01 -80.35
N ALA A 359 56.43 3.28 -80.64
CA ALA A 359 56.43 3.98 -81.93
C ALA A 359 55.18 3.78 -82.81
N ARG A 360 54.68 4.74 -83.59
CA ARG A 360 55.28 5.83 -84.40
C ARG A 360 54.13 6.77 -84.84
N HIS A 361 54.47 8.04 -85.18
CA HIS A 361 53.80 8.90 -86.19
C HIS A 361 52.33 9.29 -85.95
N SER A 362 51.75 10.38 -86.45
CA SER A 362 52.16 11.68 -86.99
C SER A 362 50.85 12.46 -87.21
N SER A 363 50.89 13.78 -87.11
CA SER A 363 50.08 14.77 -87.86
C SER A 363 48.54 14.81 -87.76
N ASN A 364 48.08 15.97 -87.27
CA ASN A 364 47.09 16.91 -87.84
C ASN A 364 45.57 16.72 -87.65
N CYS A 365 44.97 17.85 -87.21
CA CYS A 365 43.74 18.55 -87.64
C CYS A 365 42.41 17.78 -87.71
N GLU A 366 41.37 18.27 -87.03
CA GLU A 366 40.58 19.47 -87.35
C GLU A 366 40.13 20.20 -86.08
#